data_AF-A0A151RNU7-F1
#
_entry.id   AF-A0A151RNU7-F1
#
_cell.length_a   1.000
_cell.length_b   1.000
_cell.length_c   1.000
_cell.angle_alpha   90.00
_cell.angle_beta   90.00
_cell.angle_gamma   90.00
#
_symmetry.space_group_name_H-M   'P 1'
#
loop_
_entity.id
_entity.type
_entity.pdbx_description
1 polymer ?
#
loop_
_entity_poly.entity_id
_entity_poly.type
_entity_poly.pdbx_seq_one_letter_code
_entity_poly.pdbx_strand_id
1 'polypeptide(L)' 'QLRRYVYDPSHVVEMGKIQVKENLTYEKRSVLVIDYKLKELRSKSTGLVKILWDATTGETT' A
#
# COMPACT_ATOMS: atom_id res chain seq x y z
N GLN A 1 -8.89 -28.55 10.72
CA GLN A 1 -9.92 -28.07 11.66
C GLN A 1 -9.61 -26.61 12.00
N LEU A 2 -10.53 -25.68 11.75
CA LEU A 2 -10.32 -24.26 12.05
C LEU A 2 -10.40 -24.03 13.56
N ARG A 3 -9.53 -23.17 14.09
CA ARG A 3 -9.54 -22.78 15.51
C ARG A 3 -10.57 -21.67 15.72
N ARG A 4 -11.21 -21.68 16.89
CA ARG A 4 -12.14 -20.63 17.30
C ARG A 4 -11.38 -19.30 17.43
N TYR A 5 -11.88 -18.26 16.78
CA TYR A 5 -11.40 -16.90 16.97
C TYR A 5 -11.70 -16.41 18.39
N VAL A 6 -10.71 -15.77 19.03
CA VAL A 6 -10.86 -15.06 20.30
C VAL A 6 -10.77 -13.58 20.00
N TYR A 7 -11.83 -12.85 20.33
CA TYR A 7 -11.89 -11.42 20.05
C TYR A 7 -10.88 -10.65 20.91
N ASP A 8 -10.09 -9.80 20.25
CA ASP A 8 -9.17 -8.84 20.86
C ASP A 8 -9.35 -7.48 20.15
N PRO A 9 -9.53 -6.37 20.87
CA PRO A 9 -9.64 -5.04 20.27
C PRO A 9 -8.44 -4.65 19.38
N SER A 10 -7.24 -5.17 19.63
CA SER A 10 -6.06 -4.96 18.77
C SER A 10 -6.18 -5.63 17.39
N HIS A 11 -7.06 -6.63 17.25
CA HIS A 11 -7.37 -7.23 15.95
C HIS A 11 -8.28 -6.32 15.10
N VAL A 12 -8.88 -5.29 15.71
CA VAL A 12 -9.66 -4.30 14.98
C VAL A 12 -8.69 -3.36 14.28
N VAL A 13 -8.55 -3.55 12.97
CA VAL A 13 -7.83 -2.60 12.13
C VAL A 13 -8.69 -1.35 12.01
N GLU A 14 -8.23 -0.24 12.59
CA GLU A 14 -8.87 1.05 12.44
C GLU A 14 -8.70 1.50 10.99
N MET A 15 -9.77 1.38 10.21
CA MET A 15 -9.78 1.88 8.85
C MET A 15 -9.87 3.40 8.92
N GLY A 16 -8.84 4.10 8.45
CA GLY A 16 -8.91 5.54 8.19
C GLY A 16 -10.10 5.86 7.27
N LYS A 17 -10.48 7.14 7.16
CA LYS A 17 -11.59 7.58 6.27
C LYS A 17 -11.22 7.35 4.79
N ILE A 18 -11.34 6.12 4.32
CA ILE A 18 -11.17 5.74 2.92
C ILE A 18 -12.51 5.94 2.23
N GLN A 19 -12.55 6.79 1.20
CA GLN A 19 -13.73 6.93 0.37
C GLN A 19 -13.84 5.71 -0.55
N VAL A 20 -14.71 4.78 -0.16
CA VAL A 20 -15.05 3.59 -0.94
C VAL A 20 -16.20 3.92 -1.88
N LYS A 21 -16.05 3.58 -3.16
CA LYS A 21 -17.09 3.73 -4.19
C LYS A 21 -18.16 2.64 -4.02
N GLU A 22 -19.32 2.83 -4.61
CA GLU A 22 -20.46 1.90 -4.53
C GLU A 22 -20.14 0.46 -4.99
N ASN A 23 -19.17 0.31 -5.90
CA ASN A 23 -18.70 -0.98 -6.39
C ASN A 23 -17.62 -1.64 -5.49
N LEU A 24 -17.49 -1.20 -4.23
CA LEU A 24 -16.50 -1.70 -3.26
C LEU A 24 -15.05 -1.50 -3.70
N THR A 25 -14.79 -0.53 -4.59
CA THR A 25 -13.41 -0.13 -4.95
C THR A 25 -13.02 1.16 -4.26
N TYR A 26 -11.72 1.34 -4.03
CA TYR A 26 -11.15 2.59 -3.54
C TYR A 26 -10.01 3.03 -4.44
N GLU A 27 -9.76 4.33 -4.51
CA GLU A 27 -8.62 4.87 -5.25
C GLU A 27 -7.43 5.03 -4.29
N LYS A 28 -6.33 4.34 -4.58
CA LYS A 28 -5.08 4.53 -3.85
C LYS A 28 -4.29 5.68 -4.50
N ARG A 29 -4.12 6.78 -3.77
CA ARG A 29 -3.35 7.93 -4.25
C ARG A 29 -1.86 7.72 -3.98
N SER A 30 -1.04 7.89 -5.02
CA SER A 30 0.40 8.07 -4.83
C SER A 30 0.65 9.48 -4.33
N VAL A 31 1.58 9.61 -3.39
CA VAL A 31 1.96 10.91 -2.83
C VAL A 31 3.07 11.52 -3.68
N LEU A 32 4.11 10.72 -3.99
CA LEU A 32 5.28 11.18 -4.72
C LEU A 32 6.04 10.02 -5.39
N VAL A 33 6.69 10.30 -6.52
CA VAL A 33 7.72 9.40 -7.07
C VAL A 33 9.03 9.69 -6.34
N ILE A 34 9.51 8.73 -5.55
CA ILE A 34 10.70 8.91 -4.69
C ILE A 34 12.00 8.51 -5.38
N ASP A 35 11.94 7.72 -6.46
CA ASP A 35 13.12 7.35 -7.21
C ASP A 35 12.77 6.87 -8.63
N TYR A 36 13.74 6.95 -9.54
CA TYR A 36 13.70 6.35 -10.87
C TYR A 36 15.00 5.59 -11.14
N LYS A 37 14.86 4.37 -11.66
CA LYS A 37 16.00 3.53 -12.04
C LYS A 37 15.81 2.94 -13.42
N LEU A 38 16.81 3.11 -14.28
CA LEU A 38 16.87 2.37 -15.53
C LEU A 38 17.49 0.99 -15.29
N LYS A 39 16.82 -0.05 -15.78
CA LYS A 39 17.31 -1.42 -15.70
C LYS A 39 17.60 -1.93 -17.11
N GLU A 40 18.88 -2.17 -17.37
CA GLU A 40 19.33 -2.85 -18.58
C GLU A 40 19.03 -4.35 -18.47
N LEU A 41 18.32 -4.88 -19.46
CA LEU A 41 18.10 -6.30 -19.69
C LEU A 41 18.95 -6.74 -20.89
N ARG A 42 19.02 -8.05 -21.14
CA ARG A 42 19.85 -8.62 -22.22
C ARG A 42 19.59 -8.01 -23.61
N SER A 43 18.37 -7.56 -23.88
CA SER A 43 17.96 -7.05 -25.20
C SER A 43 17.33 -5.66 -25.19
N LYS A 44 17.10 -5.06 -24.01
CA LYS A 44 16.42 -3.77 -23.89
C LYS A 44 16.63 -3.14 -22.53
N SER A 45 16.39 -1.84 -22.43
CA SER A 45 16.28 -1.14 -21.16
C SER A 45 14.80 -0.98 -20.76
N THR A 46 14.53 -1.01 -19.44
CA THR A 46 13.21 -0.74 -18.87
C THR A 46 13.36 0.20 -17.68
N GLY A 47 12.54 1.25 -17.62
CA GLY A 47 12.46 2.15 -16.46
C GLY A 47 11.65 1.54 -15.32
N LEU A 48 12.14 1.73 -14.09
CA LEU A 48 11.45 1.42 -12.84
C LEU A 48 11.26 2.71 -12.04
N VAL A 49 10.07 2.92 -11.50
CA VAL A 49 9.78 4.02 -10.59
C VAL A 49 9.51 3.48 -9.20
N LYS A 50 10.05 4.16 -8.19
CA LYS A 50 9.70 3.92 -6.79
C LYS A 50 8.70 4.98 -6.38
N ILE A 51 7.54 4.57 -5.90
CA ILE A 51 6.44 5.46 -5.55
C ILE A 51 6.20 5.38 -4.05
N LEU A 52 6.10 6.54 -3.39
CA LEU A 52 5.54 6.66 -2.06
C LEU A 52 4.02 6.61 -2.17
N TRP A 53 3.46 5.55 -1.62
CA TRP A 53 2.03 5.44 -1.42
C TRP A 53 1.69 5.91 -0.01
N ASP A 54 0.60 6.66 0.11
CA ASP A 54 -0.09 7.05 1.35
C ASP A 54 0.73 7.01 2.65
N ALA A 55 1.02 8.18 3.22
CA ALA A 55 1.75 8.32 4.47
C ALA A 55 0.88 7.86 5.66
N THR A 56 0.65 6.56 5.81
CA THR A 56 0.46 6.03 7.16
C THR A 56 1.78 6.27 7.85
N THR A 57 1.83 7.30 8.69
CA THR A 57 2.94 7.67 9.57
C THR A 57 3.67 6.40 9.97
N GLY A 58 4.81 6.14 9.31
CA GLY A 58 5.78 5.22 9.84
C GLY A 58 6.29 5.93 11.08
N GLU A 59 5.66 5.68 12.22
CA GLU A 59 6.26 5.92 13.52
C GLU A 59 7.52 5.04 13.60
N THR A 60 8.59 5.47 12.94
CA THR A 60 9.96 5.23 13.37
C THR A 60 10.23 6.27 14.45
N THR A 61 9.84 5.94 15.68
CA THR A 61 10.63 6.35 16.85
C THR A 61 11.68 5.30 17.09
#